data_AF-X1V354-F1
#
_entry.id   AF-X1V354-F1
#
_cell.length_a   1.000
_cell.length_b   1.000
_cell.length_c   1.000
_cell.angle_alpha   90.00
_cell.angle_beta   90.00
_cell.angle_gamma   90.00
#
_symmetry.space_group_name_H-M   'P 1'
#
loop_
_entity.id
_entity.type
_entity.pdbx_description
1 polymer ?
#
loop_
_entity_poly.entity_id
_entity_poly.type
_entity_poly.pdbx_seq_one_letter_code
_entity_poly.pdbx_strand_id
1 'polypeptide(L)'
;VKHGRQRYHLVPQEIKAHLERHDFDKPYSLTGMSGYFWRIVNKSGLSALQEYRIGWHSLRRALLTALVEAGINVFSVRAFMRWKGTVAEASELAMPARYFGNTLVTVDGQQSVVQEAKGDEDIFEKHPFR
;
A
#
# COMPACT_ATOMS: atom_id res chain seq x y z
N VAL A 1 2.42 -22.98 -3.89
CA VAL A 1 3.11 -21.68 -3.74
C VAL A 1 2.15 -20.58 -4.16
N LYS A 2 1.92 -19.53 -3.33
CA LYS A 2 1.15 -18.37 -3.79
C LYS A 2 2.03 -17.59 -4.77
N HIS A 3 1.69 -17.61 -6.05
CA HIS A 3 2.36 -16.79 -7.06
C HIS A 3 1.85 -15.36 -6.95
N GLY A 4 2.75 -14.38 -6.93
CA GLY A 4 2.40 -12.97 -6.78
C GLY A 4 3.45 -12.06 -7.42
N ARG A 5 2.99 -10.94 -8.00
CA ARG A 5 3.86 -9.92 -8.57
C ARG A 5 4.51 -9.12 -7.44
N GLN A 6 5.84 -8.98 -7.46
CA GLN A 6 6.55 -8.02 -6.61
C GLN A 6 6.09 -6.61 -6.96
N ARG A 7 5.89 -5.77 -5.95
CA ARG A 7 5.34 -4.42 -6.12
C ARG A 7 5.93 -3.50 -5.07
N TYR A 8 6.19 -2.28 -5.49
CA TYR A 8 6.77 -1.23 -4.66
C TYR A 8 5.68 -0.37 -4.03
N HIS A 9 6.00 0.25 -2.89
CA HIS A 9 5.14 1.19 -2.17
C HIS A 9 5.94 2.42 -1.78
N LEU A 10 5.30 3.58 -1.86
CA LEU A 10 5.85 4.79 -1.27
C LEU A 10 5.73 4.70 0.25
N VAL A 11 6.85 5.00 0.92
CA VAL A 11 6.96 4.98 2.37
C VAL A 11 7.04 6.44 2.85
N PRO A 12 6.11 6.88 3.72
CA PRO A 12 6.19 8.21 4.32
C PRO A 12 7.50 8.39 5.11
N GLN A 13 8.09 9.59 5.03
CA GLN A 13 9.38 9.89 5.66
C GLN A 13 9.33 9.71 7.18
N GLU A 14 8.16 9.92 7.78
CA GLU A 14 7.87 9.80 9.20
C GLU A 14 8.11 8.39 9.74
N ILE A 15 7.89 7.36 8.91
CA ILE A 15 8.09 5.95 9.31
C ILE A 15 9.38 5.35 8.77
N LYS A 16 10.10 6.08 7.90
CA LYS A 16 11.32 5.58 7.25
C LYS A 16 12.37 5.13 8.26
N ALA A 17 12.65 5.95 9.27
CA ALA A 17 13.64 5.63 10.31
C ALA A 17 13.28 4.38 11.14
N HIS A 18 11.98 4.07 11.28
CA HIS A 18 11.53 2.86 11.97
C HIS A 18 11.72 1.61 11.11
N LEU A 19 11.57 1.74 9.79
CA LEU A 19 11.73 0.64 8.84
C LEU A 19 13.21 0.33 8.58
N GLU A 20 14.08 1.34 8.51
CA GLU A 20 15.53 1.14 8.33
C GLU A 20 16.18 0.35 9.47
N ARG A 21 15.63 0.49 10.69
CA ARG A 21 16.09 -0.26 11.86
C ARG A 21 15.45 -1.64 11.99
N HIS A 22 14.50 -1.97 11.12
CA HIS A 22 13.77 -3.21 11.17
C HIS A 22 14.50 -4.30 10.37
N ASP A 23 14.71 -5.45 11.01
CA ASP A 23 15.18 -6.66 10.35
C ASP A 23 14.01 -7.36 9.65
N PHE A 24 13.97 -7.23 8.32
CA PHE A 24 12.94 -7.84 7.45
C PHE A 24 13.20 -9.32 7.14
N ASP A 25 14.43 -9.82 7.38
CA ASP A 25 14.77 -11.23 7.17
C ASP A 25 14.29 -12.09 8.35
N LYS A 26 14.04 -11.45 9.49
CA LYS A 26 13.47 -12.11 10.66
C LYS A 26 12.00 -12.50 10.43
N PRO A 27 11.65 -13.79 10.53
CA PRO A 27 10.26 -14.21 10.45
C PRO A 27 9.49 -13.81 11.72
N TYR A 28 8.31 -13.23 11.53
CA TYR A 28 7.38 -12.94 12.62
C TYR A 28 6.18 -13.89 12.58
N SER A 29 5.84 -14.49 13.71
CA SER A 29 4.63 -15.30 13.81
C SER A 29 3.39 -14.40 13.81
N LEU A 30 2.33 -14.84 13.13
CA LEU A 30 1.07 -14.10 13.08
C LEU A 30 0.48 -13.90 14.49
N THR A 31 0.59 -14.92 15.34
CA THR A 31 0.16 -14.85 16.75
C THR A 31 0.96 -13.80 17.52
N GLY A 32 2.29 -13.76 17.35
CA GLY A 32 3.16 -12.77 18.00
C GLY A 32 2.84 -11.35 17.56
N MET A 33 2.67 -11.13 16.26
CA MET A 33 2.24 -9.84 15.71
C MET A 33 0.91 -9.41 16.29
N SER A 34 -0.07 -10.31 16.35
CA SER A 34 -1.38 -10.03 16.92
C SER A 34 -1.31 -9.66 18.40
N GLY A 35 -0.39 -10.28 19.15
CA GLY A 35 -0.08 -9.89 20.52
C GLY A 35 0.47 -8.45 20.63
N TYR A 36 1.37 -8.06 19.72
CA TYR A 36 1.86 -6.68 19.66
C TYR A 36 0.76 -5.68 19.33
N PHE A 37 -0.13 -6.01 18.38
CA PHE A 37 -1.27 -5.16 18.05
C PHE A 37 -2.12 -4.85 19.28
N TRP A 38 -2.53 -5.88 20.03
CA TRP A 38 -3.35 -5.67 21.22
C TRP A 38 -2.61 -4.94 22.35
N ARG A 39 -1.29 -5.15 22.49
CA ARG A 39 -0.48 -4.36 23.42
C ARG A 39 -0.47 -2.88 23.05
N ILE A 40 -0.38 -2.54 21.77
CA ILE A 40 -0.43 -1.15 21.29
C ILE A 40 -1.81 -0.56 21.58
N VAL A 41 -2.88 -1.24 21.19
CA VAL A 41 -4.28 -0.80 21.41
C VAL A 41 -4.57 -0.53 22.89
N ASN A 42 -4.15 -1.44 23.78
CA ASN A 42 -4.34 -1.30 25.22
C ASN A 42 -3.58 -0.11 25.81
N LYS A 43 -2.41 0.22 25.26
CA LYS A 43 -1.57 1.33 25.72
C LYS A 43 -1.90 2.67 25.07
N SER A 44 -2.62 2.68 23.96
CA SER A 44 -2.96 3.89 23.21
C SER A 44 -4.29 4.52 23.62
N GLY A 45 -4.94 4.03 24.69
CA GLY A 45 -6.26 4.50 25.11
C GLY A 45 -7.42 4.05 24.20
N LEU A 46 -7.16 3.12 23.26
CA LEU A 46 -8.16 2.61 22.32
C LEU A 46 -8.81 1.30 22.83
N SER A 47 -8.68 0.98 24.12
CA SER A 47 -9.23 -0.23 24.72
C SER A 47 -10.76 -0.30 24.56
N ALA A 48 -11.46 0.82 24.66
CA ALA A 48 -12.91 0.90 24.43
C ALA A 48 -13.32 0.47 23.01
N LEU A 49 -12.41 0.54 22.04
CA LEU A 49 -12.70 0.14 20.66
C LEU A 49 -12.66 -1.38 20.44
N GLN A 50 -12.26 -2.16 21.44
CA GLN A 50 -12.21 -3.62 21.37
C GLN A 50 -13.57 -4.25 21.08
N GLU A 51 -14.64 -3.67 21.64
CA GLU A 51 -16.01 -4.13 21.45
C GLU A 51 -16.45 -4.06 19.98
N TYR A 52 -15.86 -3.14 19.19
CA TYR A 52 -16.15 -2.97 17.76
C TYR A 52 -15.30 -3.85 16.85
N ARG A 53 -14.67 -4.91 17.39
CA ARG A 53 -13.86 -5.88 16.63
C ARG A 53 -12.75 -5.23 15.79
N ILE A 54 -12.04 -4.27 16.37
CA ILE A 54 -10.87 -3.68 15.72
C ILE A 54 -9.79 -4.74 15.47
N GLY A 55 -9.11 -4.62 14.33
CA GLY A 55 -8.02 -5.52 13.97
C GLY A 55 -7.13 -4.90 12.90
N TRP A 56 -6.22 -5.70 12.35
CA TRP A 56 -5.30 -5.28 11.29
C TRP A 56 -6.00 -4.64 10.08
N HIS A 57 -7.22 -5.09 9.77
CA HIS A 57 -8.02 -4.53 8.68
C HIS A 57 -8.54 -3.12 8.99
N SER A 58 -8.70 -2.76 10.26
CA SER A 58 -9.11 -1.41 10.68
C SER A 58 -8.04 -0.38 10.35
N LEU A 59 -6.74 -0.70 10.55
CA LEU A 59 -5.64 0.18 10.15
C LEU A 59 -5.65 0.43 8.64
N ARG A 60 -5.88 -0.63 7.86
CA ARG A 60 -5.96 -0.56 6.41
C ARG A 60 -7.16 0.28 5.94
N ARG A 61 -8.32 0.17 6.61
CA ARG A 61 -9.51 0.99 6.31
C ARG A 61 -9.30 2.45 6.70
N ALA A 62 -8.68 2.72 7.85
CA ALA A 62 -8.34 4.07 8.27
C ALA A 62 -7.40 4.75 7.27
N LEU A 63 -6.39 4.02 6.77
CA LEU A 63 -5.49 4.52 5.73
C LEU A 63 -6.25 4.87 4.44
N LEU A 64 -7.17 4.00 3.99
CA LEU A 64 -8.02 4.29 2.84
C LEU A 64 -8.82 5.58 3.05
N THR A 65 -9.52 5.70 4.18
CA THR A 65 -10.32 6.88 4.51
C THR A 65 -9.46 8.14 4.50
N ALA A 66 -8.31 8.11 5.17
CA ALA A 66 -7.40 9.26 5.23
C ALA A 66 -6.87 9.67 3.84
N LEU A 67 -6.53 8.70 2.97
CA LEU A 67 -6.06 9.00 1.61
C LEU A 67 -7.18 9.62 0.75
N VAL A 68 -8.41 9.15 0.90
CA VAL A 68 -9.58 9.70 0.19
C VAL A 68 -9.92 11.10 0.70
N GLU A 69 -9.93 11.31 2.02
CA GLU A 69 -10.18 12.61 2.65
C GLU A 69 -9.11 13.64 2.30
N ALA A 70 -7.85 13.21 2.10
CA ALA A 70 -6.76 14.04 1.60
C ALA A 70 -6.91 14.42 0.11
N GLY A 71 -7.98 13.97 -0.56
CA GLY A 71 -8.26 14.30 -1.96
C GLY A 71 -7.43 13.52 -2.97
N ILE A 72 -6.78 12.43 -2.55
CA ILE A 72 -6.01 11.58 -3.48
C ILE A 72 -6.99 10.85 -4.39
N ASN A 73 -6.64 10.84 -5.68
CA ASN A 73 -7.43 10.16 -6.70
C ASN A 73 -7.74 8.70 -6.31
N VAL A 74 -9.02 8.33 -6.36
CA VAL A 74 -9.52 7.01 -5.90
C VAL A 74 -8.88 5.85 -6.65
N PHE A 75 -8.51 6.02 -7.93
CA PHE A 75 -7.79 4.99 -8.70
C PHE A 75 -6.36 4.80 -8.19
N SER A 76 -5.67 5.90 -7.87
CA SER A 76 -4.34 5.86 -7.25
C SER A 76 -4.40 5.20 -5.88
N VAL A 77 -5.40 5.53 -5.06
CA VAL A 77 -5.62 4.87 -3.76
C VAL A 77 -5.92 3.38 -3.95
N ARG A 78 -6.79 3.01 -4.90
CA ARG A 78 -7.10 1.60 -5.19
C ARG A 78 -5.86 0.82 -5.63
N ALA A 79 -5.01 1.42 -6.48
CA ALA A 79 -3.75 0.84 -6.92
C ALA A 79 -2.77 0.65 -5.75
N PHE A 80 -2.61 1.70 -4.93
CA PHE A 80 -1.81 1.67 -3.70
C PHE A 80 -2.33 0.58 -2.74
N MET A 81 -3.63 0.49 -2.51
CA MET A 81 -4.21 -0.54 -1.66
C MET A 81 -4.03 -1.95 -2.22
N ARG A 82 -3.84 -2.13 -3.54
CA ARG A 82 -3.72 -3.45 -4.21
C ARG A 82 -5.01 -4.26 -4.18
N TRP A 83 -6.17 -3.61 -4.29
CA TRP A 83 -7.42 -4.32 -4.43
C TRP A 83 -7.54 -4.95 -5.82
N LYS A 84 -7.89 -6.24 -5.86
CA LYS A 84 -8.17 -6.94 -7.11
C LYS A 84 -9.46 -6.37 -7.70
N GLY A 85 -9.44 -5.93 -8.96
CA GLY A 85 -10.66 -5.62 -9.68
C GLY A 85 -11.41 -6.90 -10.03
N THR A 86 -12.72 -6.91 -9.85
CA THR A 86 -13.59 -7.86 -10.57
C THR A 86 -13.73 -7.38 -12.00
N VAL A 87 -13.82 -8.30 -12.96
CA VAL A 87 -13.86 -7.98 -14.41
C VAL A 87 -15.05 -7.07 -14.76
N ALA A 88 -16.14 -7.13 -13.99
CA ALA A 88 -17.30 -6.26 -14.13
C ALA A 88 -17.02 -4.80 -13.68
N GLU A 89 -16.38 -4.59 -12.52
CA GLU A 89 -15.96 -3.25 -12.09
C GLU A 89 -14.81 -2.70 -12.94
N ALA A 90 -13.97 -3.58 -13.47
CA ALA A 90 -12.93 -3.22 -14.41
C ALA A 90 -13.53 -2.67 -15.72
N SER A 91 -14.71 -3.10 -16.17
CA SER A 91 -15.32 -2.56 -17.39
C SER A 91 -15.64 -1.06 -17.29
N GLU A 92 -16.22 -0.61 -16.17
CA GLU A 92 -16.59 0.80 -15.97
C GLU A 92 -15.44 1.67 -15.46
N LEU A 93 -14.53 1.10 -14.66
CA LEU A 93 -13.40 1.83 -14.06
C LEU A 93 -12.09 1.68 -14.84
N ALA A 94 -11.97 0.76 -15.83
CA ALA A 94 -10.71 0.56 -16.57
C ALA A 94 -10.36 1.73 -17.48
N MET A 95 -11.33 2.39 -18.11
CA MET A 95 -11.02 3.49 -19.03
C MET A 95 -10.37 4.67 -18.30
N PRO A 96 -10.91 5.19 -17.17
CA PRO A 96 -10.21 6.20 -16.39
C PRO A 96 -8.90 5.70 -15.76
N ALA A 97 -8.88 4.46 -15.22
CA ALA A 97 -7.68 3.88 -14.61
C ALA A 97 -6.50 3.70 -15.58
N ARG A 98 -6.75 3.61 -16.90
CA ARG A 98 -5.72 3.58 -17.95
C ARG A 98 -5.01 4.92 -18.13
N TYR A 99 -5.69 6.04 -17.89
CA TYR A 99 -5.13 7.39 -18.04
C TYR A 99 -4.38 7.86 -16.77
N PHE A 100 -4.74 7.35 -15.58
CA PHE A 100 -4.06 7.66 -14.32
C PHE A 100 -2.86 6.73 -14.08
N GLY A 101 -2.07 6.52 -15.13
CA GLY A 101 -0.88 5.67 -15.16
C GLY A 101 -0.03 5.84 -13.90
N ASN A 102 0.48 4.72 -13.39
CA ASN A 102 1.26 4.63 -12.15
C ASN A 102 2.28 5.78 -12.08
N THR A 103 2.04 6.75 -11.21
CA THR A 103 3.03 7.78 -10.90
C THR A 103 4.19 7.11 -10.20
N LEU A 104 5.32 6.95 -10.90
CA LEU A 104 6.57 6.49 -10.35
C LEU A 104 7.32 7.73 -9.87
N VAL A 105 7.48 7.85 -8.55
CA VAL A 105 8.33 8.89 -7.96
C VAL A 105 9.71 8.29 -7.80
N THR A 106 10.64 8.68 -8.67
CA THR A 106 12.06 8.32 -8.55
C THR A 106 12.76 9.34 -7.66
N VAL A 107 14.01 9.06 -7.28
CA VAL A 107 14.84 9.98 -6.48
C VAL A 107 15.02 11.34 -7.15
N ASP A 108 14.85 11.40 -8.49
CA ASP A 108 14.99 12.60 -9.31
C ASP A 108 13.66 13.33 -9.59
N GLY A 109 12.53 12.90 -9.01
CA GLY A 109 11.24 13.57 -9.11
C GLY A 109 10.05 12.66 -9.46
N GLN A 110 8.87 13.28 -9.59
CA GLN A 110 7.63 12.60 -10.00
C GLN A 110 7.61 12.37 -11.52
N GLN A 111 7.64 11.12 -11.97
CA GLN A 111 7.35 10.75 -13.36
C GLN A 111 6.02 10.01 -13.47
N SER A 112 5.08 10.61 -14.21
CA SER A 112 3.85 9.96 -14.62
C SER A 112 4.15 8.98 -15.76
N VAL A 113 4.19 7.68 -15.47
CA VAL A 113 4.30 6.66 -16.51
C VAL A 113 2.90 6.35 -17.02
N VAL A 114 2.43 7.17 -17.97
CA VAL A 114 1.25 6.87 -18.78
C VAL A 114 1.71 6.00 -19.95
N GLN A 115 1.99 4.73 -19.70
CA GLN A 115 2.10 3.75 -20.77
C GLN A 115 1.30 2.52 -20.39
N GLU A 116 0.37 2.17 -21.29
CA GLU A 116 -0.29 0.87 -21.35
C GLU A 116 0.71 -0.21 -21.00
N ALA A 117 0.46 -0.95 -19.92
CA ALA A 117 1.06 -2.22 -19.54
C ALA A 117 2.20 -2.73 -20.46
N LYS A 118 3.31 -1.99 -20.54
CA LYS A 118 4.53 -2.45 -21.18
C LYS A 118 5.30 -3.24 -20.12
N GLY A 119 5.95 -4.29 -20.61
CA GLY A 119 6.57 -5.32 -19.79
C GLY A 119 7.48 -4.74 -18.71
N ASP A 120 7.66 -5.54 -17.66
CA ASP A 120 8.41 -5.16 -16.46
C ASP A 120 9.85 -4.69 -16.76
N GLU A 121 10.42 -5.07 -17.90
CA GLU A 121 11.77 -4.69 -18.38
C GLU A 121 11.96 -3.17 -18.49
N ASP A 122 10.98 -2.43 -19.02
CA ASP A 122 11.07 -0.96 -19.21
C ASP A 122 11.06 -0.20 -17.87
N ILE A 123 10.51 -0.80 -16.81
CA ILE A 123 10.46 -0.23 -15.45
C ILE A 123 11.82 -0.42 -14.76
N PHE A 124 12.47 -1.56 -14.98
CA PHE A 124 13.80 -1.85 -14.41
C PHE A 124 14.91 -1.02 -15.07
N GLU A 125 14.78 -0.67 -16.35
CA GLU A 125 15.77 0.16 -17.05
C GLU A 125 15.83 1.60 -16.49
N LYS A 126 14.74 2.10 -15.91
CA LYS A 126 14.64 3.47 -15.37
C LYS A 126 14.83 3.56 -13.86
N HIS A 127 15.16 2.46 -13.19
CA HIS A 127 15.26 2.43 -11.73
C HIS A 127 16.69 2.75 -11.24
N PRO A 128 16.88 3.61 -10.21
CA PRO A 128 18.19 4.10 -9.78
C PRO A 128 19.07 3.09 -9.00
N PHE A 129 18.63 1.84 -8.85
CA PHE A 129 19.40 0.80 -8.18
C PHE A 129 19.54 -0.39 -9.13
N ARG A 130 20.79 -0.68 -9.50
CA ARG A 130 21.22 -1.79 -10.37
C ARG A 130 22.04 -2.79 -9.57
#